data_AF-A0A7D3XJU7-F1
#
_entry.id   AF-A0A7D3XJU7-F1
#
_cell.length_a   1.000
_cell.length_b   1.000
_cell.length_c   1.000
_cell.angle_alpha   90.00
_cell.angle_beta   90.00
_cell.angle_gamma   90.00
#
_symmetry.space_group_name_H-M   'P 1'
#
loop_
_entity.id
_entity.type
_entity.pdbx_description
1 polymer ?
#
loop_
_entity_poly.entity_id
_entity_poly.type
_entity_poly.pdbx_seq_one_letter_code
_entity_poly.pdbx_strand_id
1 'polypeptide(L)'
;MENAIWIKRGDRLTAIEPKTLQYVEGYKNGCTLHFCPNENCHHEKVIKTQSTISFFEKALLNLGFVRCHRNFLINQNLVKYFCKA
;
A
#
# COMPACT_ATOMS: atom_id res chain seq x y z
N MET A 1 9.52 -11.70 13.29
CA MET A 1 8.79 -12.24 12.12
C MET A 1 8.46 -11.07 11.22
N GLU A 2 8.91 -11.06 9.98
CA GLU A 2 8.49 -10.03 9.03
C GLU A 2 6.99 -10.20 8.76
N ASN A 3 6.19 -9.17 9.07
CA ASN A 3 4.75 -9.15 8.88
C ASN A 3 4.43 -9.03 7.38
N ALA A 4 4.50 -10.14 6.64
CA ALA A 4 4.06 -10.19 5.25
C ALA A 4 2.52 -10.19 5.17
N ILE A 5 1.97 -9.38 4.27
CA ILE A 5 0.54 -9.38 3.96
C ILE A 5 0.30 -10.20 2.72
N TRP A 6 -0.61 -11.16 2.79
CA TRP A 6 -0.98 -11.98 1.64
C TRP A 6 -2.20 -11.40 0.95
N ILE A 7 -2.06 -11.11 -0.35
CA ILE A 7 -3.19 -10.69 -1.20
C ILE A 7 -3.52 -11.77 -2.23
N LYS A 8 -4.81 -11.91 -2.51
CA LYS A 8 -5.30 -12.78 -3.58
C LYS A 8 -5.33 -12.02 -4.91
N ARG A 9 -4.78 -12.62 -5.96
CA ARG A 9 -4.76 -12.14 -7.34
C ARG A 9 -5.22 -13.24 -8.27
N GLY A 10 -6.52 -13.27 -8.58
CA GLY A 10 -7.12 -14.44 -9.23
C GLY A 10 -6.93 -15.68 -8.35
N ASP A 11 -6.32 -16.72 -8.89
CA ASP A 11 -6.04 -17.97 -8.17
C ASP A 11 -4.69 -17.99 -7.44
N ARG A 12 -3.91 -16.89 -7.51
CA ARG A 12 -2.59 -16.79 -6.89
C ARG A 12 -2.65 -15.98 -5.59
N LEU A 13 -1.85 -16.39 -4.61
CA LEU A 13 -1.52 -15.56 -3.45
C LEU A 13 -0.18 -14.87 -3.69
N THR A 14 -0.10 -13.58 -3.37
CA THR A 14 1.14 -12.80 -3.44
C THR A 14 1.44 -12.24 -2.07
N ALA A 15 2.63 -12.53 -1.54
CA ALA A 15 3.14 -11.91 -0.34
C ALA A 15 3.57 -10.47 -0.64
N ILE A 16 3.27 -9.58 0.29
CA ILE A 16 3.63 -8.17 0.25
C ILE A 16 4.40 -7.84 1.51
N GLU A 17 5.54 -7.16 1.33
CA GLU A 17 6.31 -6.57 2.42
C GLU A 17 5.86 -5.12 2.66
N PRO A 18 5.16 -4.83 3.77
CA PRO A 18 4.60 -3.50 4.03
C PRO A 18 5.64 -2.37 4.04
N LYS A 19 6.89 -2.69 4.42
CA LYS A 19 8.02 -1.74 4.43
C LYS A 19 8.34 -1.13 3.07
N THR A 20 7.97 -1.80 1.97
CA THR A 20 8.23 -1.35 0.59
C THR A 20 7.01 -0.71 -0.07
N LEU A 21 5.83 -0.81 0.57
CA LEU A 21 4.57 -0.26 0.08
C LEU A 21 4.51 1.22 0.44
N GLN A 22 4.45 2.10 -0.55
CA GLN A 22 4.38 3.56 -0.35
C GLN A 22 2.96 4.02 -0.06
N TYR A 23 2.01 3.60 -0.89
CA TYR A 23 0.61 3.97 -0.71
C TYR A 23 -0.32 2.97 -1.39
N VAL A 24 -1.57 3.01 -0.96
CA VAL A 24 -2.69 2.28 -1.54
C VAL A 24 -3.68 3.30 -2.07
N GLU A 25 -4.02 3.17 -3.35
CA GLU A 25 -5.07 3.93 -4.01
C GLU A 25 -6.32 3.05 -4.17
N GLY A 26 -7.41 3.46 -3.53
CA GLY A 26 -8.71 2.80 -3.64
C GLY A 26 -9.53 3.35 -4.81
N TYR A 27 -10.21 2.44 -5.52
CA TYR A 27 -11.21 2.75 -6.54
C TYR A 27 -12.47 1.89 -6.33
N LYS A 28 -13.50 2.09 -7.17
CA LYS A 28 -14.85 1.52 -6.98
C LYS A 28 -14.88 0.03 -6.62
N ASN A 29 -14.00 -0.77 -7.24
CA ASN A 29 -13.99 -2.24 -7.14
C ASN A 29 -12.62 -2.82 -6.79
N GLY A 30 -11.76 -2.08 -6.09
CA GLY A 30 -10.45 -2.59 -5.73
C GLY A 30 -9.46 -1.53 -5.29
N CYS A 31 -8.21 -1.95 -5.20
CA CYS A 31 -7.10 -1.06 -4.89
C CYS A 31 -5.92 -1.29 -5.85
N THR A 32 -5.14 -0.24 -6.01
CA THR A 32 -3.81 -0.24 -6.60
C THR A 32 -2.81 -0.05 -5.48
N LEU A 33 -1.81 -0.93 -5.39
CA LEU A 33 -0.74 -0.89 -4.41
C LEU A 33 0.53 -0.42 -5.09
N HIS A 34 1.13 0.65 -4.58
CA HIS A 34 2.28 1.32 -5.15
C HIS A 34 3.51 1.06 -4.30
N PHE A 35 4.51 0.42 -4.88
CA PHE A 35 5.75 0.02 -4.22
C PHE A 35 6.93 0.81 -4.76
N CYS A 36 7.84 1.16 -3.86
CA CYS A 36 9.15 1.69 -4.24
C CYS A 36 10.24 0.77 -3.70
N PRO A 37 11.03 0.13 -4.58
CA PRO A 37 12.09 -0.75 -4.15
C PRO A 37 13.26 -0.05 -3.43
N ASN A 38 13.43 1.27 -3.57
CA ASN A 38 14.43 2.11 -2.88
C ASN A 38 14.38 3.56 -3.40
N GLU A 39 14.98 4.51 -2.68
CA GLU A 39 15.08 5.93 -3.08
C GLU A 39 15.71 6.17 -4.47
N ASN A 40 16.50 5.21 -4.98
CA ASN A 40 17.17 5.25 -6.29
C ASN A 40 16.51 4.36 -7.36
N CYS A 41 15.30 3.86 -7.11
CA CYS A 41 14.63 2.98 -8.06
C CYS A 41 13.78 3.77 -9.05
N HIS A 42 14.13 3.68 -10.34
CA HIS A 42 13.33 4.24 -11.45
C HIS A 42 12.13 3.37 -11.86
N HIS A 43 11.87 2.27 -11.16
CA HIS A 43 10.80 1.34 -11.49
C HIS A 43 9.79 1.26 -10.35
N GLU A 44 8.70 1.99 -10.53
CA GLU A 44 7.50 1.83 -9.70
C GLU A 44 6.91 0.44 -9.97
N LYS A 45 6.81 -0.38 -8.92
CA LYS A 45 6.08 -1.64 -9.00
C LYS A 45 4.65 -1.38 -8.55
N VAL A 46 3.70 -1.75 -9.39
CA VAL A 46 2.27 -1.54 -9.13
C VAL A 46 1.54 -2.87 -9.14
N ILE A 47 0.69 -3.11 -8.13
CA ILE A 47 -0.15 -4.30 -8.05
C ILE A 47 -1.62 -3.91 -7.91
N LYS A 48 -2.46 -4.39 -8.83
CA LYS A 48 -3.92 -4.26 -8.73
C LYS A 48 -4.53 -5.46 -7.99
N THR A 49 -5.51 -5.19 -7.14
CA THR A 49 -6.26 -6.17 -6.36
C THR A 49 -7.75 -5.82 -6.31
N GLN A 50 -8.60 -6.82 -6.07
CA GLN A 50 -10.03 -6.64 -5.83
C GLN A 50 -10.36 -6.34 -4.36
N SER A 51 -9.35 -6.33 -3.47
CA SER A 51 -9.51 -5.95 -2.06
C SER A 51 -9.86 -4.47 -1.90
N THR A 52 -10.65 -4.15 -0.87
CA THR A 52 -11.11 -2.79 -0.60
C THR A 52 -10.09 -1.97 0.21
N ILE A 53 -10.20 -0.65 0.18
CA ILE A 53 -9.32 0.22 0.97
C ILE A 53 -9.48 -0.03 2.48
N SER A 54 -10.69 -0.33 2.95
CA SER A 54 -10.95 -0.65 4.36
C SER A 54 -10.31 -1.96 4.81
N PHE A 55 -10.13 -2.93 3.90
CA PHE A 55 -9.34 -4.12 4.19
C PHE A 55 -7.88 -3.73 4.46
N PHE A 56 -7.29 -2.91 3.60
CA PHE A 56 -5.90 -2.46 3.76
C PHE A 56 -5.70 -1.58 4.99
N GLU A 57 -6.64 -0.69 5.29
CA GLU A 57 -6.62 0.13 6.50
C GLU A 57 -6.53 -0.72 7.77
N LYS A 58 -7.25 -1.85 7.83
CA LYS A 58 -7.16 -2.79 8.95
C LYS A 58 -5.89 -3.64 8.92
N ALA A 59 -5.52 -4.17 7.75
CA ALA A 59 -4.38 -5.08 7.59
C ALA A 59 -3.03 -4.38 7.82
N LEU A 60 -2.96 -3.08 7.52
CA LEU A 60 -1.78 -2.23 7.68
C LEU A 60 -1.84 -1.38 8.96
N LEU A 61 -2.86 -1.58 9.80
CA LEU A 61 -2.98 -0.89 11.07
C LEU A 61 -1.76 -1.21 11.93
N ASN A 62 -1.18 -0.18 12.56
CA ASN A 62 0.06 -0.26 13.35
C ASN A 62 1.34 -0.56 12.56
N LEU A 63 1.30 -0.56 11.22
CA LEU A 63 2.49 -0.71 10.37
C LEU A 63 2.99 0.62 9.78
N GLY A 64 2.58 1.75 10.37
CA GLY A 64 2.95 3.09 9.91
C GLY A 64 2.10 3.61 8.75
N PHE A 65 0.95 3.00 8.48
CA PHE A 65 0.01 3.46 7.46
C PHE A 65 -1.09 4.34 8.06
N VAL A 66 -1.38 5.46 7.39
CA VAL A 66 -2.46 6.37 7.78
C VAL A 66 -3.32 6.74 6.59
N ARG A 67 -4.63 6.79 6.80
CA ARG A 67 -5.61 7.17 5.78
C ARG A 67 -5.66 8.68 5.68
N CYS A 68 -5.11 9.23 4.60
CA CYS A 68 -5.06 10.69 4.38
C CYS A 68 -6.23 11.20 3.53
N HIS A 69 -6.93 10.30 2.83
CA HIS A 69 -8.12 10.63 2.03
C HIS A 69 -9.04 9.41 1.93
N ARG A 70 -10.30 9.61 1.53
CA ARG A 70 -11.25 8.49 1.36
C ARG A 70 -10.74 7.37 0.46
N ASN A 71 -9.85 7.69 -0.48
CA ASN A 71 -9.26 6.76 -1.44
C ASN A 71 -7.75 6.55 -1.27
N PHE A 72 -7.10 7.17 -0.27
CA PHE A 72 -5.65 7.04 -0.12
C PHE A 72 -5.25 6.66 1.30
N LEU A 73 -4.43 5.61 1.39
CA LEU A 73 -3.74 5.15 2.58
C LEU A 73 -2.24 5.24 2.29
N ILE A 74 -1.48 6.00 3.09
CA ILE A 74 -0.07 6.27 2.86
C ILE A 74 0.81 5.66 3.95
N ASN A 75 2.01 5.21 3.58
CA ASN A 75 3.03 4.78 4.52
C ASN A 75 3.82 6.00 5.03
N GLN A 76 3.55 6.42 6.25
CA GLN A 76 4.18 7.58 6.87
C GLN A 76 5.70 7.45 6.97
N ASN A 77 6.23 6.24 7.08
CA ASN A 77 7.67 5.99 7.19
C ASN A 77 8.43 6.30 5.89
N LEU A 78 7.72 6.37 4.76
CA LEU A 78 8.30 6.62 3.43
C LEU A 78 7.99 8.05 2.92
N VAL A 79 7.23 8.84 3.66
CA VAL A 79 6.94 10.22 3.28
C VAL A 79 8.16 11.09 3.52
N LYS A 80 8.63 11.80 2.49
CA LYS A 80 9.77 12.73 2.60
C LYS A 80 9.39 14.08 3.20
N TYR A 81 8.23 14.60 2.81
CA TYR A 81 7.72 15.88 3.28
C TYR A 81 6.20 15.94 3.13
N PHE A 82 5.56 16.72 4.00
CA PHE A 82 4.14 17.09 3.87
C PHE A 82 4.08 18.57 3.48
N CYS A 83 3.53 18.88 2.31
CA CYS A 83 3.20 20.25 1.96
C CYS A 83 1.89 20.62 2.67
N LYS A 84 1.90 21.67 3.49
CA LYS A 84 0.64 22.27 3.95
C LYS A 84 -0.02 22.98 2.77
N ALA A 85 -1.34 22.78 2.64
CA ALA A 85 -2.18 23.51 1.71
C ALA A 85 -2.27 24.99 2.11
#